data_AF-A0A117MEL7-F1
#
_entry.id   AF-A0A117MEL7-F1
#
_cell.length_a   1.000
_cell.length_b   1.000
_cell.length_c   1.000
_cell.angle_alpha   90.00
_cell.angle_beta   90.00
_cell.angle_gamma   90.00
#
_symmetry.space_group_name_H-M   'P 1'
#
loop_
_entity.id
_entity.type
_entity.pdbx_description
1 polymer ?
#
loop_
_entity_poly.entity_id
_entity_poly.type
_entity_poly.pdbx_seq_one_letter_code
_entity_poly.pdbx_strand_id
1 'polypeptide(L)' 'MSRVVRVDEEALEVALKYGKNLSLGIMKMEEMIAKQEKARRDYTAIEEMVRRTIREELEALTRY' A
#
# COMPACT_ATOMS: atom_id res chain seq x y z
N MET A 1 -24.27 -16.24 6.62
CA MET A 1 -23.65 -17.52 7.07
C MET A 1 -22.52 -17.19 8.02
N SER A 2 -22.53 -17.73 9.25
CA SER A 2 -21.37 -17.69 10.13
C SER A 2 -20.50 -18.93 9.87
N ARG A 3 -19.18 -18.75 9.80
CA ARG A 3 -18.19 -19.83 9.78
C ARG A 3 -17.32 -19.66 11.02
N VAL A 4 -17.07 -20.75 11.73
CA VAL A 4 -16.15 -20.76 12.88
C VAL A 4 -14.74 -20.95 12.34
N VAL A 5 -13.86 -20.00 12.63
CA VAL A 5 -12.46 -20.02 12.19
C VAL A 5 -11.58 -20.13 13.42
N ARG A 6 -10.66 -21.10 13.42
CA ARG A 6 -9.61 -21.19 14.45
C ARG A 6 -8.52 -20.21 14.08
N VAL A 7 -8.16 -19.36 15.02
CA VAL A 7 -7.14 -18.34 14.86
C VAL A 7 -6.23 -18.44 16.08
N ASP A 8 -4.94 -18.22 15.85
CA ASP A 8 -3.96 -18.10 16.94
C ASP A 8 -4.33 -16.90 17.84
N GLU A 9 -4.10 -17.03 19.16
CA GLU A 9 -4.46 -15.97 20.11
C GLU A 9 -3.70 -14.67 19.83
N GLU A 10 -2.42 -14.74 19.46
CA GLU A 10 -1.64 -13.55 19.13
C GLU A 10 -2.17 -12.88 17.86
N ALA A 11 -2.55 -13.68 16.86
CA ALA A 11 -3.13 -13.16 15.62
C ALA A 11 -4.49 -12.48 15.87
N LEU A 12 -5.31 -13.03 16.79
CA LEU A 12 -6.56 -12.39 17.21
C LEU A 12 -6.29 -11.06 17.92
N GLU A 13 -5.33 -11.01 18.84
CA GLU A 13 -4.94 -9.77 19.52
C GLU A 13 -4.48 -8.70 18.54
N VAL A 14 -3.66 -9.07 17.55
CA VAL A 14 -3.25 -8.16 16.49
C VAL A 14 -4.46 -7.63 15.75
N ALA A 15 -5.37 -8.50 15.30
CA ALA A 15 -6.56 -8.07 14.57
C ALA A 15 -7.46 -7.12 15.39
N LEU A 16 -7.59 -7.36 16.70
CA LEU A 16 -8.38 -6.53 17.61
C LEU A 16 -7.79 -5.12 17.83
N LYS A 17 -6.49 -4.91 17.59
CA LYS A 17 -5.90 -3.56 17.57
C LYS A 17 -6.47 -2.69 16.45
N TYR A 18 -6.96 -3.31 15.37
CA TYR A 18 -7.48 -2.62 14.18
C TYR A 18 -9.01 -2.55 14.13
N GLY A 19 -9.73 -3.23 15.02
CA GLY A 19 -11.19 -3.20 15.03
C GLY A 19 -11.82 -3.91 16.24
N LYS A 20 -13.10 -3.63 16.48
CA LYS A 20 -13.85 -4.15 17.65
C LYS A 20 -14.08 -5.67 17.64
N ASN A 21 -13.87 -6.31 16.49
CA ASN A 21 -13.97 -7.76 16.32
C ASN A 21 -13.04 -8.19 15.17
N LEU A 22 -12.83 -9.50 15.04
CA LEU A 22 -11.94 -10.08 14.04
C LEU A 22 -12.26 -9.62 12.61
N SER A 23 -13.54 -9.61 12.23
CA SER A 23 -13.96 -9.22 10.88
C SER A 23 -13.63 -7.76 10.57
N LEU A 24 -13.97 -6.85 11.48
CA LEU A 24 -13.67 -5.42 11.32
C LEU A 24 -12.16 -5.16 11.33
N GLY A 25 -11.42 -5.87 12.19
CA GLY A 25 -9.96 -5.80 12.23
C GLY A 25 -9.34 -6.20 10.90
N ILE A 26 -9.73 -7.36 10.36
CA ILE A 26 -9.24 -7.86 9.06
C ILE A 26 -9.57 -6.89 7.92
N MET A 27 -10.81 -6.39 7.86
CA MET A 27 -11.20 -5.43 6.83
C MET A 27 -10.38 -4.14 6.93
N LYS A 28 -10.09 -3.66 8.15
CA LYS A 28 -9.29 -2.45 8.34
C LYS A 28 -7.82 -2.66 7.94
N MET A 29 -7.27 -3.83 8.27
CA MET A 29 -5.91 -4.21 7.86
C MET A 29 -5.80 -4.25 6.33
N GLU A 30 -6.76 -4.87 5.64
CA GLU A 30 -6.80 -4.89 4.17
C GLU A 30 -6.87 -3.48 3.55
N GLU A 31 -7.71 -2.61 4.11
CA GLU A 31 -7.81 -1.20 3.67
C GLU A 31 -6.47 -0.46 3.79
N MET A 32 -5.73 -0.70 4.87
CA MET A 32 -4.43 -0.07 5.11
C MET A 32 -3.35 -0.59 4.16
N ILE A 33 -3.34 -1.91 3.88
CA ILE A 33 -2.42 -2.52 2.92
C ILE A 33 -2.69 -1.96 1.52
N ALA A 34 -3.95 -1.94 1.08
CA ALA A 34 -4.33 -1.39 -0.22
C ALA A 34 -3.96 0.10 -0.37
N LYS A 35 -4.09 0.89 0.70
CA LYS A 35 -3.66 2.29 0.71
C LYS A 35 -2.14 2.44 0.58
N GLN A 36 -1.36 1.61 1.27
CA GLN A 36 0.09 1.62 1.14
C GLN A 36 0.55 1.17 -0.26
N GLU A 37 -0.07 0.13 -0.83
CA GLU A 37 0.25 -0.29 -2.20
C GLU A 37 -0.03 0.80 -3.22
N LYS A 38 -1.17 1.49 -3.08
CA LYS A 38 -1.49 2.64 -3.94
C LYS A 38 -0.45 3.75 -3.80
N ALA A 39 -0.12 4.14 -2.56
CA ALA A 39 0.90 5.15 -2.33
C ALA A 39 2.26 4.75 -2.91
N ARG A 40 2.67 3.48 -2.77
CA ARG A 40 3.92 2.97 -3.34
C ARG A 40 3.93 3.04 -4.88
N ARG A 41 2.82 2.71 -5.53
CA ARG A 41 2.66 2.85 -6.99
C ARG A 41 2.75 4.33 -7.42
N ASP A 42 2.12 5.22 -6.67
CA ASP A 42 2.17 6.66 -6.95
C ASP A 42 3.60 7.21 -6.85
N TYR A 43 4.38 6.79 -5.85
CA TYR A 43 5.80 7.15 -5.73
C TYR A 43 6.64 6.66 -6.91
N THR A 44 6.48 5.41 -7.34
CA THR A 44 7.19 4.87 -8.50
C THR A 44 6.86 5.67 -9.77
N ALA A 45 5.59 6.01 -9.98
CA ALA A 45 5.16 6.79 -11.15
C ALA A 45 5.75 8.21 -11.15
N ILE A 46 5.79 8.86 -9.99
CA ILE A 46 6.43 10.18 -9.83
C ILE A 46 7.93 10.10 -10.12
N GLU A 47 8.62 9.09 -9.60
CA GLU A 47 10.06 8.91 -9.83
C GLU A 47 10.36 8.71 -11.33
N GLU A 48 9.56 7.90 -12.01
CA GLU A 48 9.72 7.64 -13.44
C GLU A 48 9.45 8.89 -14.29
N MET A 49 8.42 9.66 -13.93
CA MET A 49 8.15 10.97 -14.54
C MET A 49 9.34 11.92 -14.37
N VAL A 50 9.86 12.07 -13.15
CA VAL A 50 11.00 12.96 -12.85
C VAL A 50 12.24 12.52 -13.64
N ARG A 51 12.57 11.21 -13.64
CA ARG A 51 13.70 10.68 -14.41
C ARG A 51 13.56 10.94 -15.91
N ARG A 52 12.34 10.80 -16.44
CA ARG A 52 12.05 11.06 -17.86
C ARG A 52 12.23 12.54 -18.19
N THR A 53 11.66 13.45 -17.40
CA THR A 53 11.81 14.90 -17.60
C THR A 53 13.29 15.30 -17.55
N ILE A 54 14.04 14.84 -16.55
CA ILE A 54 15.49 15.14 -16.46
C ILE A 54 16.24 14.66 -17.71
N ARG A 55 15.90 13.46 -18.23
CA ARG A 55 16.52 12.94 -19.45
C ARG A 55 16.19 13.79 -20.67
N GLU A 56 14.93 14.17 -20.84
CA GLU A 56 14.48 15.03 -21.95
C GLU A 56 15.20 16.39 -21.93
N GLU A 57 15.33 17.02 -20.75
CA GLU A 57 16.07 18.28 -20.58
C GLU A 57 17.58 18.13 -20.87
N LEU A 58 18.20 17.04 -20.41
CA LEU A 58 19.62 16.76 -20.71
C LEU A 58 19.84 16.52 -22.21
N GLU A 59 18.97 15.77 -22.87
CA GLU A 59 19.05 15.55 -24.33
C GLU A 59 18.89 16.85 -25.12
N ALA A 60 18.02 17.76 -24.66
CA ALA A 60 17.86 19.10 -25.26
C ALA A 60 19.13 19.94 -25.12
N LEU A 61 19.79 19.90 -23.95
CA LEU A 61 21.05 20.60 -23.69
C LEU A 61 22.23 20.02 -24.49
N THR A 62 22.22 18.72 -24.78
CA THR A 62 23.32 18.05 -25.52
C THR A 62 23.21 18.22 -27.04
N ARG A 63 22.08 18.74 -27.56
CA ARG A 63 21.86 18.99 -29.00
C ARG A 63 22.32 20.38 -29.48
N TYR A 64 22.86 21.21 -28.58
CA TYR A 64 23.55 22.46 -28.91
C TYR A 64 25.06 22.26 -28.85
#